data_AF-A0A916I758-F1
#
_entry.id   AF-A0A916I758-F1
#
_cell.length_a   1.000
_cell.length_b   1.000
_cell.length_c   1.000
_cell.angle_alpha   90.00
_cell.angle_beta   90.00
_cell.angle_gamma   90.00
#
_symmetry.space_group_name_H-M   'P 1'
#
loop_
_entity.id
_entity.type
_entity.pdbx_description
1 polymer ?
#
loop_
_entity_poly.entity_id
_entity_poly.type
_entity_poly.pdbx_seq_one_letter_code
_entity_poly.pdbx_strand_id
1 'polypeptide(L)'
;MSGASPLFEVFEYGELHALLRVVVAAKFRPVAQDPELWSSPTVHRLTERLRDAILDADRAKHGQATAELWYKSLSENELSDIVKENLKRNASEPWWRDMSWEAKEVFVRGCVQPFSVTTEFIRELIREAET
;
A
#
# COMPACT_ATOMS: atom_id res chain seq x y z
N MET A 1 20.05 24.22 9.11
CA MET A 1 19.12 23.60 8.13
C MET A 1 17.76 24.20 8.38
N SER A 2 17.20 25.00 7.46
CA SER A 2 15.80 25.41 7.60
C SER A 2 14.95 24.15 7.39
N GLY A 3 14.40 23.61 8.48
CA GLY A 3 13.40 22.55 8.36
C GLY A 3 12.23 23.13 7.59
N ALA A 4 11.92 22.54 6.43
CA ALA A 4 10.73 22.93 5.69
C ALA A 4 9.52 22.68 6.59
N SER A 5 8.67 23.70 6.77
CA SER A 5 7.40 23.52 7.46
C SER A 5 6.55 22.49 6.72
N PRO A 6 5.81 21.64 7.43
CA PRO A 6 4.91 20.69 6.79
C PRO A 6 3.84 21.42 5.97
N LEU A 7 3.53 20.90 4.78
CA LEU A 7 2.44 21.41 3.94
C LEU A 7 1.05 21.03 4.47
N PHE A 8 0.99 19.99 5.30
CA PHE A 8 -0.23 19.44 5.88
C PHE A 8 0.11 18.68 7.18
N GLU A 9 -0.74 18.81 8.19
CA GLU A 9 -0.58 18.16 9.50
C GLU A 9 -1.91 17.53 9.96
N VAL A 10 -1.82 16.42 10.69
CA VAL A 10 -2.94 15.71 11.31
C VAL A 10 -2.57 15.50 12.78
N PHE A 11 -3.41 15.99 13.68
CA PHE A 11 -3.15 15.93 15.13
C PHE A 11 -4.00 14.89 15.84
N GLU A 12 -5.18 14.58 15.29
CA GLU A 12 -6.13 13.68 15.92
C GLU A 12 -5.99 12.25 15.39
N TYR A 13 -5.92 11.30 16.32
CA TYR A 13 -5.82 9.88 16.00
C TYR A 13 -6.95 9.40 15.06
N GLY A 14 -8.18 9.90 15.28
CA GLY A 14 -9.34 9.56 14.45
C GLY A 14 -9.23 10.08 13.02
N GLU A 15 -8.66 11.27 12.82
CA GLU A 15 -8.43 11.86 11.49
C GLU A 15 -7.40 11.07 10.71
N LEU A 16 -6.33 10.63 11.39
CA LEU A 16 -5.30 9.81 10.77
C LEU A 16 -5.87 8.45 10.29
N HIS A 17 -6.72 7.83 11.09
CA HIS A 17 -7.47 6.63 10.70
C HIS A 17 -8.43 6.87 9.54
N ALA A 18 -9.16 7.99 9.56
CA ALA A 18 -10.05 8.36 8.46
C ALA A 18 -9.28 8.53 7.14
N LEU A 19 -8.10 9.17 7.19
CA LEU A 19 -7.24 9.34 6.03
C LEU A 19 -6.78 8.00 5.45
N LEU A 20 -6.40 7.04 6.28
CA LEU A 20 -6.04 5.69 5.83
C LEU A 20 -7.21 5.01 5.11
N ARG A 21 -8.42 5.10 5.68
CA ARG A 21 -9.62 4.52 5.06
C ARG A 21 -9.92 5.13 3.70
N VAL A 22 -9.73 6.45 3.55
CA VAL A 22 -9.86 7.13 2.26
C VAL A 22 -8.82 6.62 1.26
N VAL A 23 -7.55 6.50 1.66
CA VAL A 23 -6.47 6.00 0.78
C VAL A 23 -6.73 4.55 0.36
N VAL A 24 -7.11 3.67 1.28
CA VAL A 24 -7.44 2.27 0.96
C VAL A 24 -8.65 2.21 0.03
N ALA A 25 -9.70 2.98 0.32
CA ALA A 25 -10.88 3.03 -0.55
C ALA A 25 -10.55 3.58 -1.95
N ALA A 26 -9.61 4.51 -2.06
CA ALA A 26 -9.19 5.07 -3.35
C ALA A 26 -8.35 4.06 -4.15
N LYS A 27 -7.39 3.37 -3.50
CA LYS A 27 -6.48 2.42 -4.16
C LYS A 27 -7.12 1.09 -4.53
N PHE A 28 -8.07 0.61 -3.73
CA PHE A 28 -8.59 -0.75 -3.84
C PHE A 28 -10.11 -0.80 -4.12
N ARG A 29 -10.71 0.25 -4.68
CA ARG A 29 -12.11 0.18 -5.14
C ARG A 29 -12.20 -0.42 -6.54
N PRO A 30 -13.11 -1.38 -6.79
CA PRO A 30 -13.29 -1.99 -8.13
C PRO A 30 -13.61 -0.99 -9.25
N VAL A 31 -14.39 0.05 -8.94
CA VAL A 31 -14.88 1.04 -9.93
C VAL A 31 -13.85 2.16 -10.18
N ALA A 32 -12.83 2.28 -9.34
CA ALA A 32 -11.85 3.36 -9.36
C ALA A 32 -10.43 2.81 -9.55
N GLN A 33 -10.25 1.84 -10.46
CA GLN A 33 -8.93 1.31 -10.84
C GLN A 33 -8.15 2.36 -11.65
N ASP A 34 -7.80 3.45 -10.98
CA ASP A 34 -7.01 4.55 -11.50
C ASP A 34 -5.51 4.19 -11.41
N PRO A 35 -4.82 4.05 -12.56
CA PRO A 35 -3.39 3.76 -12.57
C PRO A 35 -2.56 4.80 -11.78
N GLU A 36 -3.00 6.05 -11.69
CA GLU A 36 -2.33 7.11 -10.94
C GLU A 36 -2.37 6.89 -9.43
N LEU A 37 -3.37 6.14 -8.92
CA LEU A 37 -3.46 5.76 -7.51
C LEU A 37 -2.80 4.41 -7.24
N TRP A 38 -2.95 3.46 -8.16
CA TRP A 38 -2.45 2.10 -8.00
C TRP A 38 -0.93 2.00 -8.21
N SER A 39 -0.42 2.50 -9.34
CA SER A 39 0.97 2.27 -9.79
C SER A 39 1.93 3.43 -9.49
N SER A 40 1.44 4.53 -8.91
CA SER A 40 2.26 5.72 -8.65
C SER A 40 3.24 5.53 -7.49
N PRO A 41 4.56 5.67 -7.72
CA PRO A 41 5.56 5.61 -6.66
C PRO A 41 5.37 6.69 -5.58
N THR A 42 4.83 7.85 -5.96
CA THR A 42 4.51 8.92 -5.02
C THR A 42 3.38 8.49 -4.08
N VAL A 43 2.32 7.87 -4.61
CA VAL A 43 1.20 7.35 -3.80
C VAL A 43 1.64 6.20 -2.91
N HIS A 44 2.51 5.31 -3.40
CA HIS A 44 3.11 4.24 -2.59
C HIS A 44 3.82 4.81 -1.37
N ARG A 45 4.72 5.78 -1.58
CA ARG A 45 5.46 6.44 -0.50
C ARG A 45 4.55 7.21 0.47
N LEU A 46 3.51 7.87 -0.04
CA LEU A 46 2.53 8.55 0.82
C LEU A 46 1.78 7.56 1.71
N THR A 47 1.37 6.43 1.14
CA THR A 47 0.64 5.39 1.85
C THR A 47 1.53 4.70 2.89
N GLU A 48 2.81 4.49 2.59
CA GLU A 48 3.81 4.00 3.54
C GLU A 48 4.00 4.97 4.72
N ARG A 49 4.19 6.27 4.45
CA ARG A 49 4.33 7.27 5.52
C ARG A 49 3.08 7.34 6.40
N LEU A 50 1.90 7.18 5.81
CA LEU A 50 0.64 7.15 6.54
C LEU A 50 0.52 5.91 7.42
N ARG A 51 0.91 4.73 6.90
CA ARG A 51 1.02 3.49 7.68
C ARG A 51 1.92 3.71 8.90
N ASP A 52 3.12 4.23 8.68
CA ASP A 52 4.11 4.41 9.74
C ASP A 52 3.61 5.40 10.81
N ALA A 53 2.99 6.51 10.39
CA ALA A 53 2.38 7.46 11.31
C ALA A 53 1.28 6.83 12.18
N ILE A 54 0.47 5.92 11.62
CA ILE A 54 -0.57 5.20 12.37
C ILE A 54 0.06 4.24 13.38
N LEU A 55 1.07 3.49 12.97
CA LEU A 55 1.75 2.55 13.86
C LEU A 55 2.41 3.28 15.05
N ASP A 56 2.99 4.44 14.81
CA ASP A 56 3.59 5.26 15.85
C ASP A 56 2.52 5.88 16.77
N ALA A 57 1.41 6.36 16.22
CA ALA A 57 0.28 6.88 16.99
C ALA A 57 -0.39 5.79 17.85
N ASP A 58 -0.55 4.57 17.31
CA ASP A 58 -1.05 3.39 18.03
C ASP A 58 -0.12 3.06 19.20
N ARG A 59 1.19 2.98 18.94
CA ARG A 59 2.19 2.70 19.99
C ARG A 59 2.15 3.73 21.10
N ALA A 60 2.04 5.01 20.76
CA ALA A 60 1.96 6.09 21.73
C ALA A 60 0.68 6.02 22.60
N LYS A 61 -0.45 5.64 22.00
CA LYS A 61 -1.75 5.59 22.68
C LYS A 61 -1.97 4.33 23.51
N HIS A 62 -1.46 3.18 23.04
CA HIS A 62 -1.78 1.87 23.60
C HIS A 62 -0.58 1.15 24.24
N GLY A 63 0.62 1.75 24.21
CA GLY A 63 1.84 1.19 24.83
C GLY A 63 2.52 0.09 24.00
N GLN A 64 1.80 -0.54 23.10
CA GLN A 64 2.32 -1.40 22.04
C GLN A 64 1.63 -1.01 20.74
N ALA A 65 2.31 -1.18 19.61
CA ALA A 65 1.64 -1.08 18.33
C ALA A 65 0.65 -2.26 18.25
N THR A 66 -0.64 -1.98 18.46
CA THR A 66 -1.73 -2.94 18.21
C THR A 66 -1.92 -3.05 16.70
N ALA A 67 -0.88 -3.50 16.01
CA ALA A 67 -0.80 -3.60 14.55
C ALA A 67 -1.87 -4.52 13.94
N GLU A 68 -2.74 -5.13 14.73
CA GLU A 68 -3.62 -6.22 14.30
C GLU A 68 -5.04 -5.79 13.95
N LEU A 69 -5.51 -4.62 14.36
CA LEU A 69 -6.95 -4.33 14.23
C LEU A 69 -7.38 -4.04 12.78
N TRP A 70 -6.45 -3.67 11.88
CA TRP A 70 -6.77 -3.38 10.47
C TRP A 70 -5.73 -3.87 9.45
N TYR A 71 -4.50 -4.17 9.87
CA TYR A 71 -3.48 -4.79 9.01
C TYR A 71 -3.60 -6.31 8.98
N LYS A 72 -4.80 -6.84 8.78
CA LYS A 72 -4.89 -8.23 8.35
C LYS A 72 -4.09 -8.35 7.05
N SER A 73 -3.26 -9.38 6.99
CA SER A 73 -2.46 -9.68 5.79
C SER A 73 -3.37 -9.59 4.57
N LEU A 74 -2.91 -8.95 3.50
CA LEU A 74 -3.68 -8.86 2.25
C LEU A 74 -4.14 -10.25 1.76
N SER A 75 -3.38 -11.30 2.10
CA SER A 75 -3.72 -12.71 1.85
C SER A 75 -5.02 -13.18 2.51
N GLU A 76 -5.49 -12.49 3.55
CA GLU A 76 -6.70 -12.80 4.32
C GLU A 76 -7.85 -11.82 4.01
N ASN A 77 -7.66 -10.94 3.03
CA ASN A 77 -8.58 -9.84 2.72
C ASN A 77 -9.23 -10.03 1.34
N GLU A 78 -10.50 -9.67 1.22
CA GLU A 78 -11.28 -9.63 -0.04
C GLU A 78 -10.63 -8.73 -1.11
N LEU A 79 -9.70 -7.85 -0.72
CA LEU A 79 -8.94 -7.01 -1.64
C LEU A 79 -7.89 -7.77 -2.47
N SER A 80 -7.63 -9.05 -2.16
CA SER A 80 -6.67 -9.89 -2.89
C SER A 80 -7.00 -9.99 -4.39
N ASP A 81 -8.27 -10.13 -4.75
CA ASP A 81 -8.69 -10.25 -6.15
C ASP A 81 -8.42 -8.97 -6.94
N ILE A 82 -8.70 -7.81 -6.34
CA ILE A 82 -8.44 -6.49 -6.94
C ILE A 82 -6.93 -6.29 -7.17
N VAL A 83 -6.10 -6.75 -6.24
CA VAL A 83 -4.65 -6.71 -6.39
C VAL A 83 -4.21 -7.61 -7.54
N LYS A 84 -4.70 -8.85 -7.60
CA LYS A 84 -4.38 -9.79 -8.68
C LYS A 84 -4.79 -9.25 -10.05
N GLU A 85 -6.00 -8.69 -10.17
CA GLU A 85 -6.48 -8.08 -11.42
C GLU A 85 -5.59 -6.92 -11.89
N ASN A 86 -5.25 -6.00 -10.98
CA ASN A 86 -4.40 -4.87 -11.35
C ASN A 86 -2.99 -5.35 -11.71
N LEU A 87 -2.40 -6.28 -10.96
CA LEU A 87 -1.08 -6.82 -11.28
C LEU A 87 -1.07 -7.55 -12.63
N LYS A 88 -2.12 -8.30 -12.97
CA LYS A 88 -2.26 -8.90 -14.32
C LYS A 88 -2.30 -7.85 -15.42
N ARG A 89 -2.96 -6.71 -15.20
CA ARG A 89 -2.94 -5.58 -16.12
C ARG A 89 -1.53 -4.99 -16.24
N ASN A 90 -0.85 -4.74 -15.12
CA ASN A 90 0.53 -4.26 -15.14
C ASN A 90 1.46 -5.24 -15.87
N ALA A 91 1.29 -6.55 -15.66
CA ALA A 91 2.11 -7.60 -16.28
C ALA A 91 1.94 -7.73 -17.81
N SER A 92 0.83 -7.24 -18.36
CA SER A 92 0.61 -7.22 -19.80
C SER A 92 1.36 -6.06 -20.50
N GLU A 93 1.79 -5.05 -19.74
CA GLU A 93 2.46 -3.87 -20.28
C GLU A 93 3.95 -4.13 -20.62
N PRO A 94 4.52 -3.45 -21.64
CA PRO A 94 5.92 -3.65 -22.03
C PRO A 94 6.92 -3.37 -20.90
N TRP A 95 6.71 -2.28 -20.15
CA TRP A 95 7.63 -1.86 -19.09
C TRP A 95 7.78 -2.90 -17.97
N TRP A 96 6.76 -3.75 -17.75
CA TRP A 96 6.84 -4.82 -16.77
C TRP A 96 7.84 -5.90 -17.19
N ARG A 97 7.90 -6.22 -18.48
CA ARG A 97 8.82 -7.25 -19.01
C ARG A 97 10.27 -6.80 -18.92
N ASP A 98 10.51 -5.49 -18.99
CA ASP A 98 11.84 -4.89 -18.89
C ASP A 98 12.32 -4.75 -17.43
N MET A 99 11.44 -4.92 -16.44
CA MET A 99 11.81 -4.85 -15.03
C MET A 99 12.52 -6.13 -14.56
N SER A 100 13.58 -5.95 -13.77
CA SER A 100 14.17 -7.06 -13.03
C SER A 100 13.19 -7.61 -11.99
N TRP A 101 13.45 -8.84 -11.55
CA TRP A 101 12.63 -9.48 -10.51
C TRP A 101 12.59 -8.65 -9.21
N GLU A 102 13.75 -8.13 -8.79
CA GLU A 102 13.87 -7.28 -7.61
C GLU A 102 13.07 -5.98 -7.76
N ALA A 103 13.10 -5.37 -8.95
CA ALA A 103 12.32 -4.16 -9.23
C ALA A 103 10.81 -4.45 -9.15
N LYS A 104 10.36 -5.62 -9.61
CA LYS A 104 8.96 -6.06 -9.47
C LYS A 104 8.58 -6.24 -8.02
N GLU A 105 9.43 -6.88 -7.20
CA GLU A 105 9.17 -7.05 -5.76
C GLU A 105 8.98 -5.69 -5.05
N VAL A 106 9.84 -4.72 -5.35
CA VAL A 106 9.74 -3.35 -4.81
C VAL A 106 8.44 -2.68 -5.26
N PHE A 107 8.13 -2.76 -6.56
CA PHE A 107 6.91 -2.17 -7.12
C PHE A 107 5.64 -2.77 -6.48
N VAL A 108 5.52 -4.11 -6.46
CA VAL A 108 4.33 -4.78 -5.92
C VAL A 108 4.18 -4.48 -4.43
N ARG A 109 5.30 -4.43 -3.67
CA ARG A 109 5.27 -4.02 -2.25
C ARG A 109 4.74 -2.60 -2.06
N GLY A 110 5.04 -1.69 -2.97
CA GLY A 110 4.48 -0.33 -3.00
C GLY A 110 2.98 -0.32 -3.32
N CYS A 111 2.57 -1.11 -4.32
CA CYS A 111 1.17 -1.21 -4.73
C CYS A 111 0.27 -1.68 -3.59
N VAL A 112 0.71 -2.67 -2.83
CA VAL A 112 -0.08 -3.25 -1.73
C VAL A 112 0.05 -2.49 -0.40
N GLN A 113 0.77 -1.36 -0.34
CA GLN A 113 0.67 -0.46 0.82
C GLN A 113 -0.80 -0.02 1.01
N PRO A 114 -1.31 0.04 2.26
CA PRO A 114 -0.58 0.04 3.53
C PRO A 114 -0.40 -1.36 4.16
N PHE A 115 -0.76 -2.44 3.48
CA PHE A 115 -0.77 -3.78 4.07
C PHE A 115 0.62 -4.33 4.36
N SER A 116 0.76 -5.06 5.47
CA SER A 116 1.94 -5.85 5.74
C SER A 116 1.86 -7.17 4.98
N VAL A 117 2.90 -7.46 4.20
CA VAL A 117 2.96 -8.65 3.34
C VAL A 117 4.36 -9.26 3.38
N THR A 118 4.41 -10.59 3.42
CA THR A 118 5.65 -11.36 3.34
C THR A 118 6.26 -11.27 1.95
N THR A 119 7.57 -11.49 1.84
CA THR A 119 8.25 -11.54 0.54
C THR A 119 7.75 -12.73 -0.28
N GLU A 120 7.42 -13.84 0.37
CA GLU A 120 6.84 -15.03 -0.26
C GLU A 120 5.51 -14.71 -0.95
N PHE A 121 4.63 -13.98 -0.27
CA PHE A 121 3.33 -13.58 -0.83
C PHE A 121 3.50 -12.59 -2.00
N ILE A 122 4.43 -11.64 -1.91
CA ILE A 122 4.77 -10.75 -3.04
C ILE A 122 5.23 -11.56 -4.26
N ARG A 123 6.10 -12.54 -4.06
CA ARG A 123 6.59 -13.40 -5.14
C ARG A 123 5.49 -14.23 -5.77
N GLU A 124 4.55 -14.73 -4.96
CA GLU A 124 3.37 -15.43 -5.44
C GLU A 124 2.50 -14.52 -6.32
N LEU A 125 2.20 -13.31 -5.86
CA LEU A 125 1.45 -12.31 -6.64
C LEU A 125 2.10 -11.99 -7.99
N ILE A 126 3.44 -11.85 -8.02
CA ILE A 126 4.17 -11.59 -9.28
C ILE A 126 4.01 -12.78 -10.24
N ARG A 127 4.20 -14.02 -9.76
CA ARG A 127 4.05 -15.23 -10.60
C ARG A 127 2.64 -15.37 -11.15
N GLU A 128 1.63 -15.19 -10.30
CA GLU A 128 0.23 -15.24 -10.72
C GLU A 128 -0.13 -14.16 -11.74
N ALA A 129 0.49 -12.98 -11.66
CA ALA A 129 0.26 -11.89 -12.60
C ALA A 129 0.84 -12.16 -14.00
N GLU A 130 1.94 -12.93 -14.06
CA GLU A 130 2.63 -13.29 -15.30
C GLU A 130 2.08 -14.56 -15.97
N THR A 131 1.08 -15.20 -15.36
CA THR A 131 0.42 -16.40 -15.89
C THR A 131 -0.87 -16.04 -16.64
#